data_AF-A0A1M3E5B6-F1
#
_entry.id   AF-A0A1M3E5B6-F1
#
_cell.length_a   1.000
_cell.length_b   1.000
_cell.length_c   1.000
_cell.angle_alpha   90.00
_cell.angle_beta   90.00
_cell.angle_gamma   90.00
#
_symmetry.space_group_name_H-M   'P 1'
#
loop_
_entity.id
_entity.type
_entity.pdbx_description
1 polymer ?
#
loop_
_entity_poly.entity_id
_entity_poly.type
_entity_poly.pdbx_seq_one_letter_code
_entity_poly.pdbx_strand_id
1 'polypeptide(L)'
;MNKDFLDSSIKLFEYYKSLAEKAMAQVSDEKLFWQYNADSNSIAIIVQHLWGNMLSRWTDFLTADGEKEWRDRDAEFEDLIRDRTELYTKWEAGWACLLQALRPLNESDLNKIVYIRNQGHTVTEAITRQLAHYASHVGQIIYIAKMVAEQPWQTLSIAKGASNDFNQEKFALEKSKQHFTDEFTKDKSE
;
A
#
# COMPACT_ATOMS: atom_id res chain seq x y z
N MET A 1 -13.75 -20.78 -4.56
CA MET A 1 -14.12 -19.60 -3.75
C MET A 1 -12.89 -18.90 -3.15
N ASN A 2 -11.70 -19.51 -3.12
CA ASN A 2 -10.52 -18.94 -2.46
C ASN A 2 -9.55 -18.22 -3.42
N LYS A 3 -9.61 -18.49 -4.74
CA LYS A 3 -8.86 -17.74 -5.77
C LYS A 3 -9.29 -16.27 -5.83
N ASP A 4 -10.56 -16.01 -5.49
CA ASP A 4 -11.13 -14.66 -5.39
C ASP A 4 -10.46 -13.84 -4.27
N PHE A 5 -10.11 -14.45 -3.13
CA PHE A 5 -9.50 -13.71 -2.00
C PHE A 5 -8.07 -13.26 -2.29
N LEU A 6 -7.22 -14.17 -2.79
CA LEU A 6 -5.83 -13.84 -3.11
C LEU A 6 -5.76 -12.81 -4.24
N ASP A 7 -6.50 -13.02 -5.32
CA ASP A 7 -6.56 -12.07 -6.44
C ASP A 7 -7.08 -10.70 -5.99
N SER A 8 -8.20 -10.67 -5.24
CA SER A 8 -8.76 -9.41 -4.73
C SER A 8 -7.79 -8.69 -3.78
N SER A 9 -7.11 -9.42 -2.89
CA SER A 9 -6.14 -8.83 -1.95
C SER A 9 -4.94 -8.24 -2.69
N ILE A 10 -4.38 -8.96 -3.66
CA ILE A 10 -3.25 -8.49 -4.49
C ILE A 10 -3.66 -7.23 -5.26
N LYS A 11 -4.81 -7.27 -5.93
CA LYS A 11 -5.34 -6.11 -6.67
C LYS A 11 -5.56 -4.90 -5.76
N LEU A 12 -6.04 -5.12 -4.53
CA LEU A 12 -6.27 -4.04 -3.58
C LEU A 12 -4.96 -3.47 -3.02
N PHE A 13 -3.95 -4.31 -2.77
CA PHE A 13 -2.59 -3.86 -2.45
C PHE A 13 -2.01 -2.99 -3.57
N GLU A 14 -2.07 -3.46 -4.82
CA GLU A 14 -1.59 -2.71 -5.98
C GLU A 14 -2.35 -1.38 -6.18
N TYR A 15 -3.65 -1.37 -5.91
CA TYR A 15 -4.45 -0.15 -5.92
C TYR A 15 -3.98 0.86 -4.86
N TYR A 16 -3.82 0.44 -3.60
CA TYR A 16 -3.33 1.34 -2.54
C TYR A 16 -1.90 1.81 -2.80
N LYS A 17 -1.03 0.95 -3.34
CA LYS A 17 0.29 1.35 -3.82
C LYS A 17 0.17 2.49 -4.84
N SER A 18 -0.69 2.34 -5.84
CA SER A 18 -0.90 3.36 -6.88
C SER A 18 -1.47 4.67 -6.33
N LEU A 19 -2.33 4.62 -5.30
CA LEU A 19 -2.88 5.82 -4.68
C LEU A 19 -1.81 6.65 -3.97
N ALA A 20 -0.92 6.00 -3.22
CA ALA A 20 0.19 6.69 -2.58
C ALA A 20 1.15 7.27 -3.63
N GLU A 21 1.46 6.54 -4.70
CA GLU A 21 2.32 7.04 -5.78
C GLU A 21 1.75 8.29 -6.44
N LYS A 22 0.45 8.26 -6.80
CA LYS A 22 -0.25 9.42 -7.37
C LYS A 22 -0.34 10.59 -6.39
N ALA A 23 -0.40 10.33 -5.09
CA ALA A 23 -0.33 11.38 -4.07
C ALA A 23 1.07 12.00 -4.00
N MET A 24 2.12 11.18 -3.89
CA MET A 24 3.52 11.63 -3.79
C MET A 24 4.01 12.36 -5.06
N ALA A 25 3.45 12.03 -6.22
CA ALA A 25 3.75 12.72 -7.47
C ALA A 25 3.24 14.17 -7.52
N GLN A 26 2.28 14.54 -6.66
CA GLN A 26 1.70 15.89 -6.57
C GLN A 26 2.39 16.79 -5.54
N VAL A 27 3.46 16.31 -4.91
CA VAL A 27 4.17 16.96 -3.80
C VAL A 27 5.59 17.28 -4.25
N SER A 28 6.11 18.47 -3.91
CA SER A 28 7.51 18.85 -4.18
C SER A 28 8.50 18.05 -3.32
N ASP A 29 9.77 17.96 -3.73
CA ASP A 29 10.78 17.13 -3.05
C ASP A 29 10.91 17.49 -1.57
N GLU A 30 10.99 18.77 -1.25
CA GLU A 30 11.07 19.26 0.14
C GLU A 30 9.87 18.80 0.98
N LYS A 31 8.66 18.82 0.39
CA LYS A 31 7.42 18.53 1.11
C LYS A 31 7.18 17.04 1.34
N LEU A 32 7.93 16.15 0.69
CA LEU A 32 7.95 14.72 1.07
C LEU A 32 8.51 14.51 2.48
N PHE A 33 9.38 15.40 2.94
CA PHE A 33 10.04 15.36 4.25
C PHE A 33 9.38 16.28 5.28
N TRP A 34 8.28 16.95 4.92
CA TRP A 34 7.59 17.87 5.81
C TRP A 34 6.84 17.14 6.93
N GLN A 35 6.95 17.67 8.14
CA GLN A 35 6.19 17.26 9.32
C GLN A 35 5.37 18.44 9.85
N TYR A 36 4.13 18.17 10.27
CA TYR A 36 3.27 19.18 10.88
C TYR A 36 3.75 19.56 12.29
N ASN A 37 4.12 18.57 13.10
CA ASN A 37 4.64 18.70 14.45
C ASN A 37 5.47 17.47 14.83
N ALA A 38 6.05 17.46 16.04
CA ALA A 38 6.91 16.36 16.52
C ALA A 38 6.19 15.00 16.67
N ASP A 39 4.85 15.00 16.80
CA ASP A 39 4.05 13.77 16.91
C ASP A 39 3.58 13.25 15.54
N SER A 40 3.89 13.96 14.45
CA SER A 40 3.43 13.65 13.10
C SER A 40 4.57 13.12 12.24
N ASN A 41 4.34 12.01 11.56
CA ASN A 41 5.28 11.49 10.58
C ASN A 41 5.20 12.26 9.25
N SER A 42 6.34 12.43 8.59
CA SER A 42 6.41 12.87 7.20
C SER A 42 6.00 11.74 6.25
N ILE A 43 5.79 12.06 4.96
CA ILE A 43 5.59 11.02 3.93
C ILE A 43 6.81 10.10 3.88
N ALA A 44 8.02 10.66 3.94
CA ALA A 44 9.26 9.89 3.95
C ALA A 44 9.33 8.90 5.13
N ILE A 45 9.00 9.33 6.34
CA ILE A 45 8.96 8.45 7.52
C ILE A 45 7.91 7.33 7.33
N ILE A 46 6.73 7.63 6.79
CA ILE A 46 5.71 6.60 6.54
C ILE A 46 6.20 5.58 5.51
N VAL A 47 6.89 6.03 4.45
CA VAL A 47 7.48 5.13 3.44
C VAL A 47 8.58 4.26 4.08
N GLN A 48 9.45 4.84 4.90
CA GLN A 48 10.48 4.11 5.65
C GLN A 48 9.85 3.01 6.54
N HIS A 49 8.79 3.36 7.27
CA HIS A 49 8.05 2.42 8.10
C HIS A 49 7.41 1.28 7.29
N LEU A 50 6.73 1.61 6.21
CA LEU A 50 6.11 0.59 5.35
C LEU A 50 7.16 -0.32 4.72
N TRP A 51 8.30 0.22 4.29
CA TRP A 51 9.43 -0.55 3.77
C TRP A 51 9.96 -1.56 4.79
N GLY A 52 10.33 -1.12 6.00
CA GLY A 52 10.84 -2.01 7.06
C GLY A 52 9.82 -3.06 7.50
N ASN A 53 8.55 -2.64 7.62
CA ASN A 53 7.45 -3.54 7.93
C ASN A 53 7.24 -4.60 6.84
N MET A 54 7.21 -4.22 5.56
CA MET A 54 7.03 -5.15 4.46
C MET A 54 8.17 -6.16 4.38
N LEU A 55 9.43 -5.70 4.43
CA LEU A 55 10.58 -6.60 4.40
C LEU A 55 10.53 -7.60 5.57
N SER A 56 10.21 -7.13 6.78
CA SER A 56 10.16 -8.02 7.94
C SER A 56 9.04 -9.05 7.82
N ARG A 57 7.85 -8.62 7.41
CA ARG A 57 6.65 -9.47 7.41
C ARG A 57 6.64 -10.49 6.28
N TRP A 58 7.29 -10.19 5.15
CA TRP A 58 7.11 -10.94 3.90
C TRP A 58 8.36 -11.70 3.43
N THR A 59 9.57 -11.35 3.89
CA THR A 59 10.76 -12.17 3.64
C THR A 59 10.62 -13.52 4.35
N ASP A 60 10.71 -14.62 3.60
CA ASP A 60 10.63 -15.99 4.13
C ASP A 60 9.42 -16.24 5.05
N PHE A 61 8.29 -15.57 4.80
CA PHE A 61 7.19 -15.50 5.78
C PHE A 61 6.48 -16.84 6.05
N LEU A 62 6.64 -17.82 5.16
CA LEU A 62 6.11 -19.17 5.34
C LEU A 62 7.03 -20.05 6.20
N THR A 63 8.29 -19.67 6.39
CA THR A 63 9.33 -20.52 7.00
C THR A 63 10.05 -19.87 8.17
N ALA A 64 9.94 -18.56 8.34
CA ALA A 64 10.54 -17.79 9.43
C ALA A 64 9.53 -16.81 10.02
N ASP A 65 9.75 -16.40 11.27
CA ASP A 65 8.89 -15.42 11.95
C ASP A 65 8.86 -14.10 11.18
N GLY A 66 7.69 -13.48 11.06
CA GLY A 66 7.49 -12.21 10.39
C GLY A 66 8.01 -11.00 11.15
N GLU A 67 8.53 -11.16 12.37
CA GLU A 67 9.42 -10.20 13.03
C GLU A 67 10.87 -10.66 12.87
N LYS A 68 11.63 -10.00 11.99
CA LYS A 68 13.02 -10.35 11.74
C LYS A 68 13.92 -9.71 12.78
N GLU A 69 14.97 -10.42 13.19
CA GLU A 69 15.95 -9.93 14.17
C GLU A 69 16.67 -8.65 13.71
N TRP A 70 16.82 -8.47 12.40
CA TRP A 70 17.42 -7.27 11.82
C TRP A 70 16.46 -6.07 11.75
N ARG A 71 15.17 -6.25 12.05
CA ARG A 71 14.19 -5.15 12.01
C ARG A 71 14.37 -4.27 13.24
N ASP A 72 14.86 -3.06 13.01
CA ASP A 72 14.82 -1.99 13.99
C ASP A 72 13.57 -1.13 13.75
N ARG A 73 12.53 -1.37 14.55
CA ARG A 73 11.27 -0.63 14.42
C ARG A 73 11.44 0.84 14.78
N ASP A 74 12.25 1.16 15.78
CA ASP A 74 12.30 2.55 16.27
C ASP A 74 13.05 3.41 15.26
N ALA A 75 14.11 2.88 14.62
CA ALA A 75 14.78 3.52 13.50
C ALA A 75 13.88 3.74 12.26
N GLU A 76 12.77 3.02 12.11
CA GLU A 76 11.80 3.27 11.02
C GLU A 76 11.11 4.64 11.14
N PHE A 77 11.13 5.27 12.33
CA PHE A 77 10.49 6.55 12.61
C PHE A 77 11.47 7.73 12.62
N GLU A 78 12.71 7.50 12.20
CA GLU A 78 13.77 8.50 12.06
C GLU A 78 13.91 8.98 10.61
N ASP A 79 14.45 10.18 10.41
CA ASP A 79 14.70 10.77 9.08
C ASP A 79 15.92 10.16 8.37
N LEU A 80 15.76 8.91 7.92
CA LEU A 80 16.83 8.14 7.27
C LEU A 80 16.89 8.34 5.75
N ILE A 81 15.73 8.53 5.10
CA ILE A 81 15.63 8.72 3.65
C ILE A 81 16.14 10.12 3.29
N ARG A 82 17.02 10.22 2.28
CA ARG A 82 17.70 11.47 1.93
C ARG A 82 17.06 12.25 0.81
N ASP A 83 16.45 11.56 -0.14
CA ASP A 83 15.86 12.19 -1.31
C ASP A 83 14.71 11.36 -1.90
N ARG A 84 14.03 11.92 -2.91
CA ARG A 84 12.93 11.25 -3.62
C ARG A 84 13.35 9.93 -4.26
N THR A 85 14.57 9.83 -4.78
CA THR A 85 15.06 8.63 -5.46
C THR A 85 15.19 7.49 -4.47
N GLU A 86 15.78 7.75 -3.30
CA GLU A 86 15.86 6.77 -2.21
C GLU A 86 14.46 6.41 -1.69
N LEU A 87 13.57 7.41 -1.55
CA LEU A 87 12.18 7.19 -1.14
C LEU A 87 11.47 6.19 -2.04
N TYR A 88 11.50 6.40 -3.36
CA TYR A 88 10.88 5.46 -4.31
C TYR A 88 11.63 4.13 -4.38
N THR A 89 12.95 4.12 -4.21
CA THR A 89 13.73 2.87 -4.16
C THR A 89 13.26 1.97 -3.02
N LYS A 90 13.10 2.54 -1.81
CA LYS A 90 12.58 1.81 -0.64
C LYS A 90 11.12 1.42 -0.81
N TRP A 91 10.30 2.34 -1.31
CA TRP A 91 8.90 2.07 -1.64
C TRP A 91 8.76 0.85 -2.53
N GLU A 92 9.42 0.85 -3.69
CA GLU A 92 9.39 -0.27 -4.64
C GLU A 92 9.93 -1.56 -4.04
N ALA A 93 11.03 -1.51 -3.28
CA ALA A 93 11.59 -2.69 -2.62
C ALA A 93 10.61 -3.34 -1.64
N GLY A 94 9.90 -2.54 -0.83
CA GLY A 94 8.91 -3.04 0.13
C GLY A 94 7.73 -3.71 -0.57
N TRP A 95 7.14 -3.03 -1.55
CA TRP A 95 6.01 -3.57 -2.31
C TRP A 95 6.38 -4.79 -3.16
N ALA A 96 7.57 -4.81 -3.75
CA ALA A 96 8.09 -5.96 -4.47
C ALA A 96 8.21 -7.18 -3.55
N CYS A 97 8.74 -7.02 -2.34
CA CYS A 97 8.84 -8.08 -1.35
C CYS A 97 7.47 -8.69 -1.01
N LEU A 98 6.48 -7.84 -0.70
CA LEU A 98 5.09 -8.27 -0.46
C LEU A 98 4.52 -9.04 -1.66
N LEU A 99 4.56 -8.45 -2.85
CA LEU A 99 3.91 -9.02 -4.03
C LEU A 99 4.57 -10.32 -4.49
N GLN A 100 5.90 -10.42 -4.39
CA GLN A 100 6.64 -11.65 -4.68
C GLN A 100 6.30 -12.76 -3.68
N ALA A 101 6.04 -12.43 -2.42
CA ALA A 101 5.59 -13.40 -1.42
C ALA A 101 4.15 -13.89 -1.66
N LEU A 102 3.25 -13.01 -2.12
CA LEU A 102 1.83 -13.33 -2.30
C LEU A 102 1.50 -14.04 -3.61
N ARG A 103 2.12 -13.66 -4.73
CA ARG A 103 1.78 -14.17 -6.07
C ARG A 103 1.89 -15.69 -6.26
N PRO A 104 2.86 -16.39 -5.62
CA PRO A 104 2.96 -17.85 -5.73
C PRO A 104 1.93 -18.62 -4.88
N LEU A 105 1.24 -17.95 -3.97
CA LEU A 105 0.28 -18.61 -3.08
C LEU A 105 -0.92 -19.15 -3.84
N ASN A 106 -1.48 -20.24 -3.32
CA ASN A 106 -2.72 -20.83 -3.79
C ASN A 106 -3.71 -21.04 -2.63
N GLU A 107 -4.92 -21.52 -2.96
CA GLU A 107 -5.99 -21.69 -1.98
C GLU A 107 -5.62 -22.58 -0.79
N SER A 108 -4.72 -23.56 -0.98
CA SER A 108 -4.29 -24.48 0.08
C SER A 108 -3.34 -23.83 1.09
N ASP A 109 -2.72 -22.70 0.72
CA ASP A 109 -1.80 -21.98 1.60
C ASP A 109 -2.54 -21.10 2.61
N LEU A 110 -3.79 -20.72 2.34
CA LEU A 110 -4.53 -19.71 3.12
C LEU A 110 -4.73 -20.05 4.59
N ASN A 111 -4.74 -21.35 4.91
CA ASN A 111 -4.91 -21.86 6.28
C ASN A 111 -3.57 -22.27 6.93
N LYS A 112 -2.43 -22.12 6.23
CA LYS A 112 -1.12 -22.37 6.83
C LYS A 112 -0.87 -21.39 7.98
N ILE A 113 -0.26 -21.89 9.04
CA ILE A 113 0.16 -21.06 10.17
C ILE A 113 1.50 -20.43 9.85
N VAL A 114 1.53 -19.10 9.90
CA VAL A 114 2.72 -18.26 9.90
C VAL A 114 2.85 -17.62 11.26
N TYR A 115 4.08 -17.26 11.64
CA TYR A 115 4.34 -16.66 12.95
C TYR A 115 4.68 -15.20 12.82
N ILE A 116 4.14 -14.39 13.74
CA ILE A 116 4.57 -13.02 13.94
C ILE A 116 4.78 -12.84 15.45
N ARG A 117 6.03 -12.68 15.88
CA ARG A 117 6.41 -12.58 17.30
C ARG A 117 5.97 -13.83 18.08
N ASN A 118 6.23 -15.00 17.53
CA ASN A 118 5.80 -16.31 18.06
C ASN A 118 4.27 -16.49 18.18
N GLN A 119 3.46 -15.58 17.65
CA GLN A 119 2.02 -15.73 17.59
C GLN A 119 1.62 -16.33 16.25
N GLY A 120 0.94 -17.48 16.30
CA GLY A 120 0.45 -18.17 15.12
C GLY A 120 -0.75 -17.46 14.51
N HIS A 121 -0.69 -17.22 13.22
CA HIS A 121 -1.75 -16.65 12.40
C HIS A 121 -1.91 -17.46 11.12
N THR A 122 -3.11 -17.58 10.58
CA THR A 122 -3.31 -18.05 9.22
C THR A 122 -2.71 -17.06 8.22
N VAL A 123 -2.31 -17.54 7.04
CA VAL A 123 -1.92 -16.66 5.91
C VAL A 123 -3.02 -15.64 5.59
N THR A 124 -4.28 -16.04 5.70
CA THR A 124 -5.45 -15.15 5.54
C THR A 124 -5.40 -13.99 6.55
N GLU A 125 -5.24 -14.28 7.84
CA GLU A 125 -5.14 -13.26 8.89
C GLU A 125 -3.93 -12.34 8.68
N ALA A 126 -2.78 -12.89 8.25
CA ALA A 126 -1.59 -12.10 7.94
C ALA A 126 -1.85 -11.13 6.77
N ILE A 127 -2.47 -11.59 5.68
CA ILE A 127 -2.85 -10.75 4.53
C ILE A 127 -3.82 -9.65 4.98
N THR A 128 -4.92 -10.01 5.67
CA THR A 128 -5.95 -9.05 6.08
C THR A 128 -5.40 -7.99 7.03
N ARG A 129 -4.56 -8.38 7.99
CA ARG A 129 -3.90 -7.45 8.92
C ARG A 129 -3.04 -6.44 8.17
N GLN A 130 -2.21 -6.90 7.24
CA GLN A 130 -1.29 -6.04 6.51
C GLN A 130 -2.02 -5.16 5.48
N LEU A 131 -3.11 -5.65 4.89
CA LEU A 131 -3.97 -4.85 4.03
C LEU A 131 -4.56 -3.64 4.77
N ALA A 132 -5.13 -3.85 5.95
CA ALA A 132 -5.66 -2.76 6.78
C ALA A 132 -4.56 -1.78 7.21
N HIS A 133 -3.41 -2.31 7.62
CA HIS A 133 -2.26 -1.51 8.03
C HIS A 133 -1.74 -0.61 6.89
N TYR A 134 -1.49 -1.18 5.71
CA TYR A 134 -0.96 -0.43 4.58
C TYR A 134 -1.97 0.56 4.03
N ALA A 135 -3.26 0.19 3.95
CA ALA A 135 -4.31 1.11 3.56
C ALA A 135 -4.40 2.33 4.51
N SER A 136 -4.25 2.12 5.81
CA SER A 136 -4.25 3.20 6.81
C SER A 136 -3.10 4.18 6.58
N HIS A 137 -1.88 3.69 6.39
CA HIS A 137 -0.70 4.52 6.12
C HIS A 137 -0.74 5.20 4.75
N VAL A 138 -1.26 4.53 3.72
CA VAL A 138 -1.53 5.17 2.42
C VAL A 138 -2.55 6.31 2.58
N GLY A 139 -3.58 6.13 3.41
CA GLY A 139 -4.51 7.21 3.76
C GLY A 139 -3.82 8.42 4.40
N GLN A 140 -2.85 8.19 5.30
CA GLN A 140 -2.02 9.25 5.89
C GLN A 140 -1.18 9.97 4.84
N ILE A 141 -0.50 9.23 3.95
CA ILE A 141 0.28 9.81 2.83
C ILE A 141 -0.60 10.72 1.98
N ILE A 142 -1.79 10.25 1.58
CA ILE A 142 -2.73 11.03 0.77
C ILE A 142 -3.15 12.31 1.48
N TYR A 143 -3.42 12.24 2.79
CA TYR A 143 -3.86 13.41 3.55
C TYR A 143 -2.74 14.43 3.73
N ILE A 144 -1.53 13.99 4.07
CA ILE A 144 -0.35 14.86 4.15
C ILE A 144 -0.09 15.51 2.78
N ALA A 145 -0.09 14.72 1.70
CA ALA A 145 0.10 15.22 0.35
C ALA A 145 -0.91 16.32 -0.02
N LYS A 146 -2.19 16.16 0.36
CA LYS A 146 -3.22 17.20 0.18
C LYS A 146 -2.94 18.48 0.97
N MET A 147 -2.39 18.35 2.18
CA MET A 147 -2.08 19.51 3.03
C MET A 147 -0.93 20.35 2.45
N VAL A 148 0.04 19.70 1.80
CA VAL A 148 1.28 20.34 1.31
C VAL A 148 1.33 20.51 -0.20
N ALA A 149 0.29 20.12 -0.93
CA ALA A 149 0.22 20.27 -2.38
C ALA A 149 0.26 21.76 -2.75
N GLU A 150 1.21 22.11 -3.63
CA GLU A 150 1.42 23.49 -4.08
C GLU A 150 0.49 23.85 -5.26
N GLN A 151 -0.02 22.85 -5.96
CA GLN A 151 -0.99 22.99 -7.06
C GLN A 151 -2.37 22.49 -6.63
N PRO A 152 -3.45 22.91 -7.32
CA PRO A 152 -4.78 22.35 -7.07
C PRO A 152 -4.76 20.82 -7.14
N TRP A 153 -5.21 20.20 -6.04
CA TRP A 153 -5.19 18.74 -5.88
C TRP A 153 -5.94 18.03 -7.01
N GLN A 154 -5.24 17.13 -7.70
CA GLN A 154 -5.84 16.23 -8.66
C GLN A 154 -6.43 15.03 -7.93
N THR A 155 -7.75 14.83 -8.09
CA THR A 155 -8.46 13.73 -7.44
C THR A 155 -7.87 12.37 -7.85
N LEU A 156 -7.79 11.45 -6.89
CA LEU A 156 -7.28 10.09 -7.12
C LEU A 156 -8.40 9.09 -7.47
N SER A 157 -9.65 9.54 -7.43
CA SER A 157 -10.87 8.80 -7.73
C SER A 157 -11.92 9.76 -8.31
N ILE A 158 -13.20 9.52 -8.08
CA ILE A 158 -14.29 10.36 -8.57
C ILE A 158 -14.22 11.76 -7.94
N ALA A 159 -14.11 12.80 -8.78
CA ALA A 159 -14.07 14.18 -8.31
C ALA A 159 -15.36 14.58 -7.56
N LYS A 160 -15.24 15.48 -6.60
CA LYS A 160 -16.42 16.07 -5.93
C LYS A 160 -17.30 16.75 -6.98
N GLY A 161 -18.58 16.35 -7.05
CA GLY A 161 -19.54 16.85 -8.04
C GLY A 161 -19.66 16.01 -9.31
N ALA A 162 -18.73 15.09 -9.58
CA ALA A 162 -18.74 14.23 -10.77
C ALA A 162 -19.43 12.87 -10.54
N SER A 163 -20.03 12.64 -9.36
CA SER A 163 -20.63 11.34 -9.02
C SER A 163 -21.85 10.99 -9.88
N ASN A 164 -22.64 11.98 -10.30
CA ASN A 164 -23.82 11.73 -11.10
C ASN A 164 -23.45 11.25 -12.50
N ASP A 165 -22.49 11.91 -13.15
CA ASP A 165 -22.01 11.55 -14.49
C ASP A 165 -21.34 10.17 -14.45
N PHE A 166 -20.47 9.93 -13.46
CA PHE A 166 -19.87 8.61 -13.25
C PHE A 166 -20.93 7.51 -13.07
N ASN A 167 -21.96 7.75 -12.25
CA ASN A 167 -23.03 6.77 -12.04
C ASN A 167 -23.85 6.54 -13.30
N GLN A 168 -24.13 7.59 -14.09
CA GLN A 168 -24.84 7.47 -15.35
C GLN A 168 -24.07 6.57 -16.33
N GLU A 169 -22.76 6.79 -16.47
CA GLU A 169 -21.88 5.94 -17.28
C GLU A 169 -21.88 4.49 -16.80
N LYS A 170 -21.75 4.26 -15.49
CA LYS A 170 -21.74 2.91 -14.91
C LYS A 170 -23.06 2.16 -15.09
N PHE A 171 -24.19 2.83 -14.90
CA PHE A 171 -25.50 2.20 -15.02
C PHE A 171 -25.97 2.03 -16.47
N ALA A 172 -25.29 2.64 -17.45
CA ALA A 172 -25.50 2.37 -18.87
C ALA A 172 -24.89 1.03 -19.33
N LEU A 173 -23.97 0.44 -18.56
CA LEU A 173 -23.33 -0.84 -18.86
C LEU A 173 -24.16 -2.02 -18.33
N GLU A 174 -24.00 -3.19 -18.97
CA GLU A 174 -24.57 -4.43 -18.43
C GLU A 174 -23.88 -4.86 -17.13
N LYS A 175 -24.65 -5.50 -16.24
CA LYS A 175 -24.12 -6.04 -14.99
C LYS A 175 -23.09 -7.14 -15.30
N SER A 176 -21.90 -7.00 -14.74
CA SER A 176 -20.80 -7.97 -14.91
C SER A 176 -20.04 -8.17 -13.59
N LYS A 177 -19.37 -9.32 -13.45
CA LYS A 177 -18.43 -9.56 -12.34
C LYS A 177 -17.08 -8.96 -12.72
N GLN A 178 -16.63 -7.96 -11.97
CA GLN A 178 -15.32 -7.32 -12.14
C GLN A 178 -14.78 -6.87 -10.78
N HIS A 179 -13.46 -6.73 -10.66
CA HIS A 179 -12.87 -6.09 -9.48
C HIS A 179 -12.85 -4.58 -9.71
N PHE A 180 -13.26 -3.77 -8.73
CA PHE A 180 -13.39 -2.32 -8.94
C PHE A 180 -12.06 -1.64 -9.33
N THR A 181 -10.92 -2.24 -8.97
CA THR A 181 -9.60 -1.72 -9.31
C THR A 181 -9.23 -1.92 -10.78
N ASP A 182 -9.91 -2.83 -11.50
CA ASP A 182 -9.62 -3.14 -12.91
C ASP A 182 -9.82 -1.92 -13.82
N GLU A 183 -10.55 -0.92 -13.34
CA GLU A 183 -10.79 0.35 -14.04
C GLU A 183 -9.67 1.37 -13.83
N PHE A 184 -8.84 1.18 -12.80
CA PHE A 184 -7.78 2.11 -12.40
C PHE A 184 -6.36 1.63 -12.76
N THR A 185 -6.22 0.38 -13.18
CA THR A 185 -4.93 -0.27 -13.51
C THR A 185 -4.70 -0.48 -15.01
N LYS A 186 -5.70 -0.21 -15.87
CA LYS A 186 -5.62 -0.40 -17.33
C LYS A 186 -4.68 0.55 -18.08
N ASP A 187 -4.19 1.62 -17.44
CA ASP A 187 -3.28 2.60 -18.06
C ASP A 187 -1.79 2.17 -18.11
N LYS A 188 -1.45 0.90 -17.85
CA LYS A 188 -0.05 0.40 -17.89
C LYS A 188 0.26 -0.56 -19.03
N SER A 189 -0.59 -0.66 -20.04
CA SER A 189 -0.34 -1.50 -21.22
C SER A 189 -0.62 -0.75 -22.52
N GLU A 190 0.28 0.18 -22.86
CA GLU A 190 0.66 0.53 -24.23
C GLU A 190 2.17 0.77 -24.29
#